data_AF-A0A0M3KJH8-F1
#
_entry.id   AF-A0A0M3KJH8-F1
#
_cell.length_a   1.000
_cell.length_b   1.000
_cell.length_c   1.000
_cell.angle_alpha   90.00
_cell.angle_beta   90.00
_cell.angle_gamma   90.00
#
_symmetry.space_group_name_H-M   'P 1'
#
loop_
_entity.id
_entity.type
_entity.pdbx_description
1 polymer ?
#
loop_
_entity_poly.entity_id
_entity_poly.type
_entity_poly.pdbx_seq_one_letter_code
_entity_poly.pdbx_strand_id
1 'polypeptide(L)'
;MNSTYFQPLQIKTVVVKEGLKGIIYIEALKQSHVANAIQGISALNNYTITMVPIKEMCDTLRVVKDIPTLKSGMYVRMKRTMYKDDLAQIDWVDIAHNKVYLKLVPRIDYTRMRGALRAPDEPRFVKMKRRPQARLFDVERIKYVC
;
A
#
# COMPACT_ATOMS: atom_id res chain seq x y z
N MET A 1 -29.84 25.64 28.68
CA MET A 1 -29.33 25.29 30.03
C MET A 1 -27.91 24.74 29.88
N ASN A 2 -26.96 25.62 30.18
CA ASN A 2 -25.61 25.41 30.69
C ASN A 2 -24.79 24.20 30.23
N SER A 3 -23.81 24.46 29.36
CA SER A 3 -22.41 24.25 29.74
C SER A 3 -21.48 25.05 28.81
N THR A 4 -21.17 26.30 29.20
CA THR A 4 -20.06 27.09 28.64
C THR A 4 -18.76 26.90 29.43
N TYR A 5 -18.70 25.89 30.29
CA TYR A 5 -17.44 25.45 30.89
C TYR A 5 -16.83 24.39 29.98
N PHE A 6 -15.79 24.78 29.25
CA PHE A 6 -15.00 23.88 28.42
C PHE A 6 -14.29 22.90 29.34
N GLN A 7 -14.90 21.74 29.62
CA GLN A 7 -14.25 20.70 30.40
C GLN A 7 -13.09 20.14 29.58
N PRO A 8 -11.84 20.23 30.08
CA PRO A 8 -10.69 19.74 29.33
C PRO A 8 -10.75 18.21 29.23
N LEU A 9 -10.37 17.69 28.07
CA LEU A 9 -10.17 16.26 27.89
C LEU A 9 -9.06 15.78 28.83
N GLN A 10 -9.37 14.75 29.62
CA GLN A 10 -8.46 14.20 30.65
C GLN A 10 -7.64 13.00 30.12
N ILE A 11 -7.64 12.79 28.81
CA ILE A 11 -6.76 11.85 28.12
C ILE A 11 -5.39 12.51 27.91
N LYS A 12 -4.33 11.71 27.92
CA LYS A 12 -2.96 12.21 27.73
C LYS A 12 -2.53 12.14 26.28
N THR A 13 -2.61 10.95 25.68
CA THR A 13 -2.15 10.69 24.32
C THR A 13 -3.07 9.69 23.62
N VAL A 14 -3.06 9.72 22.29
CA VAL A 14 -3.75 8.74 21.44
C VAL A 14 -2.75 8.24 20.41
N VAL A 15 -2.62 6.92 20.28
CA VAL A 15 -1.64 6.27 19.41
C VAL A 15 -2.35 5.32 18.45
N VAL A 16 -1.97 5.40 17.19
CA VAL A 16 -2.40 4.49 16.12
C VAL A 16 -1.19 3.74 15.62
N LYS A 17 -1.19 2.41 15.77
CA LYS A 17 -0.08 1.56 15.32
C LYS A 17 -0.22 1.24 13.84
N GLU A 18 0.83 1.53 13.06
CA GLU A 18 0.91 1.13 11.66
C GLU A 18 0.83 -0.41 11.55
N GLY A 19 -0.16 -0.92 10.80
CA GLY A 19 -0.37 -2.36 10.58
C GLY A 19 -1.53 -2.98 11.36
N LEU A 20 -1.98 -2.37 12.46
CA LEU A 20 -3.22 -2.77 13.15
C LEU A 20 -4.40 -1.97 12.61
N LYS A 21 -5.46 -2.66 12.19
CA LYS A 21 -6.68 -2.03 11.67
C LYS A 21 -7.81 -2.14 12.69
N GLY A 22 -8.53 -1.04 12.89
CA GLY A 22 -9.76 -1.03 13.70
C GLY A 22 -9.55 -0.85 15.21
N ILE A 23 -8.33 -0.55 15.66
CA ILE A 23 -8.02 -0.32 17.08
C ILE A 23 -7.16 0.94 17.21
N ILE A 24 -7.44 1.73 18.25
CA ILE A 24 -6.61 2.85 18.69
C ILE A 24 -6.24 2.64 20.16
N TYR A 25 -5.07 3.11 20.56
CA TYR A 25 -4.64 3.09 21.95
C TYR A 25 -4.80 4.48 22.54
N ILE A 26 -5.43 4.60 23.71
CA ILE A 26 -5.65 5.86 24.40
C ILE A 26 -4.99 5.78 25.76
N GLU A 27 -4.08 6.71 26.04
CA GLU A 27 -3.46 6.84 27.34
C GLU A 27 -4.32 7.73 28.25
N ALA A 28 -4.81 7.15 29.35
CA ALA A 28 -5.56 7.88 30.36
C ALA A 28 -5.36 7.25 31.74
N LEU A 29 -5.55 8.03 32.81
CA LEU A 29 -5.49 7.54 34.19
C LEU A 29 -6.70 6.68 34.57
N LYS A 30 -7.87 6.97 33.97
CA LYS A 30 -9.13 6.29 34.26
C LYS A 30 -9.86 5.97 32.97
N GLN A 31 -10.56 4.84 32.95
CA GLN A 31 -11.40 4.43 31.83
C GLN A 31 -12.54 5.42 31.56
N SER A 32 -13.07 6.08 32.60
CA SER A 32 -14.10 7.11 32.44
C SER A 32 -13.65 8.29 31.59
N HIS A 33 -12.37 8.68 31.68
CA HIS A 33 -11.80 9.76 30.86
C HIS A 33 -11.81 9.37 29.38
N VAL A 34 -11.56 8.09 29.08
CA VAL A 34 -11.61 7.54 27.72
C VAL A 34 -13.06 7.53 27.22
N ALA A 35 -14.00 7.02 28.02
CA ALA A 35 -15.42 6.95 27.65
C ALA A 35 -16.00 8.33 27.32
N ASN A 36 -15.67 9.36 28.12
CA ASN A 36 -16.08 10.73 27.86
C ASN A 36 -15.42 11.31 26.59
N ALA A 37 -14.16 10.96 26.32
CA ALA A 37 -13.43 11.46 25.16
C ALA A 37 -13.91 10.86 23.82
N ILE A 38 -14.38 9.60 23.83
CA ILE A 38 -14.89 8.92 22.62
C ILE A 38 -16.38 9.20 22.37
N GLN A 39 -17.08 9.79 23.34
CA GLN A 39 -18.51 10.08 23.23
C GLN A 39 -18.80 10.99 22.03
N GLY A 40 -19.73 10.55 21.17
CA GLY A 40 -20.11 11.29 19.96
C GLY A 40 -19.23 11.04 18.72
N ILE A 41 -18.17 10.23 18.83
CA ILE A 41 -17.33 9.88 17.68
C ILE A 41 -17.92 8.67 16.95
N SER A 42 -18.57 8.91 15.81
CA SER A 42 -19.22 7.85 14.99
C SER A 42 -18.26 6.75 14.50
N ALA A 43 -16.97 7.07 14.34
CA ALA A 43 -15.96 6.12 13.88
C ALA A 43 -15.50 5.13 14.98
N LEU A 44 -15.83 5.38 16.25
CA LEU A 44 -15.40 4.57 17.38
C LEU A 44 -16.59 3.88 18.03
N ASN A 45 -16.37 2.65 18.49
CA ASN A 45 -17.39 1.91 19.22
C ASN A 45 -17.23 2.17 20.73
N ASN A 46 -18.21 2.88 21.30
CA ASN A 46 -18.18 3.27 22.71
C ASN A 46 -18.34 2.09 23.68
N TYR A 47 -18.85 0.95 23.20
CA TYR A 47 -19.10 -0.22 24.03
C TYR A 47 -17.88 -1.13 24.20
N THR A 48 -16.86 -1.00 23.34
CA THR A 48 -15.72 -1.92 23.31
C THR A 48 -14.44 -1.24 23.79
N ILE A 49 -14.36 -0.96 25.09
CA ILE A 49 -13.17 -0.40 25.73
C ILE A 49 -12.48 -1.51 26.54
N THR A 50 -11.29 -1.92 26.12
CA THR A 50 -10.50 -2.97 26.79
C THR A 50 -9.20 -2.40 27.35
N MET A 51 -8.86 -2.78 28.58
CA MET A 51 -7.59 -2.38 29.21
C MET A 51 -6.44 -3.22 28.66
N VAL A 52 -5.32 -2.56 28.30
CA VAL A 52 -4.09 -3.24 27.90
C VAL A 52 -3.35 -3.72 29.14
N PRO A 53 -2.91 -4.99 29.20
CA PRO A 53 -2.08 -5.48 30.30
C PRO A 53 -0.80 -4.67 30.47
N ILE A 54 -0.38 -4.41 31.71
CA ILE A 54 0.80 -3.59 32.03
C ILE A 54 2.07 -4.12 31.35
N LYS A 55 2.22 -5.45 31.25
CA LYS A 55 3.37 -6.11 30.63
C LYS A 55 3.48 -5.86 29.13
N GLU A 56 2.36 -5.60 28.45
CA GLU A 56 2.28 -5.45 27.00
C GLU A 56 2.28 -3.98 26.56
N MET A 57 2.31 -3.02 27.51
CA MET A 57 2.29 -1.59 27.20
C MET A 57 3.42 -1.19 26.23
N CYS A 58 4.64 -1.68 26.43
CA CYS A 58 5.77 -1.37 25.54
C CYS A 58 5.57 -1.94 24.13
N ASP A 59 4.92 -3.10 24.00
CA ASP A 59 4.67 -3.74 22.70
C ASP A 59 3.61 -3.00 21.87
N THR A 60 2.70 -2.27 22.51
CA THR A 60 1.74 -1.38 21.81
C THR A 60 2.45 -0.27 21.03
N LEU A 61 3.60 0.19 21.52
CA LEU A 61 4.39 1.26 20.89
C LEU A 61 5.49 0.73 19.96
N ARG A 62 5.79 -0.58 20.02
CA ARG A 62 6.87 -1.18 19.22
C ARG A 62 6.50 -1.18 17.72
N VAL A 63 7.24 -0.39 16.95
CA VAL A 63 7.15 -0.34 15.49
C VAL A 63 8.21 -1.26 14.89
N VAL A 64 7.78 -2.41 14.35
CA VAL A 64 8.64 -3.28 13.57
C VAL A 64 8.47 -2.90 12.11
N LYS A 65 9.32 -1.97 11.63
CA LYS A 65 9.44 -1.72 10.19
C LYS A 65 10.44 -2.73 9.65
N ASP A 66 9.94 -3.82 9.09
CA ASP A 66 10.75 -4.66 8.22
C ASP A 66 11.06 -3.84 6.98
N ILE A 67 12.24 -3.23 6.95
CA ILE A 67 12.76 -2.55 5.76
C ILE A 67 13.31 -3.68 4.88
N PRO A 68 12.64 -4.07 3.77
CA PRO A 68 13.19 -5.09 2.90
C PRO A 68 14.50 -4.57 2.32
N THR A 69 15.60 -5.25 2.61
CA THR A 69 16.90 -4.92 2.02
C THR A 69 16.90 -5.39 0.57
N LEU A 70 16.60 -4.46 -0.34
CA LEU A 70 16.62 -4.73 -1.78
C LEU A 70 18.06 -4.71 -2.28
N LYS A 71 18.52 -5.81 -2.86
CA LYS A 71 19.85 -5.94 -3.48
C LYS A 71 19.69 -6.30 -4.96
N SER A 72 20.66 -5.90 -5.77
CA SER A 72 20.76 -6.37 -7.16
C SER A 72 20.82 -7.90 -7.21
N GLY A 73 20.20 -8.48 -8.23
CA GLY A 73 20.09 -9.92 -8.41
C GLY A 73 18.94 -10.60 -7.65
N MET A 74 18.32 -9.94 -6.66
CA MET A 74 17.13 -10.50 -5.99
C MET A 74 15.91 -10.54 -6.92
N TYR A 75 14.95 -11.40 -6.59
CA TYR A 75 13.70 -11.51 -7.31
C TYR A 75 12.55 -10.85 -6.55
N VAL A 76 11.70 -10.14 -7.27
CA VAL A 76 10.52 -9.46 -6.74
C VAL A 76 9.30 -9.82 -7.58
N ARG A 77 8.11 -9.67 -6.99
CA ARG A 77 6.84 -9.85 -7.68
C ARG A 77 6.15 -8.52 -7.90
N MET A 78 5.75 -8.26 -9.14
CA MET A 78 5.05 -7.02 -9.50
C MET A 78 3.62 -7.00 -8.94
N LYS A 79 3.28 -5.94 -8.21
CA LYS A 79 1.96 -5.81 -7.54
C LYS A 79 0.86 -5.23 -8.44
N ARG A 80 1.23 -4.43 -9.44
CA ARG A 80 0.32 -3.64 -10.29
C ARG A 80 0.74 -3.73 -11.76
N THR A 81 -0.11 -3.21 -12.65
CA THR A 81 0.06 -3.16 -14.12
C THR A 81 -0.19 -4.50 -14.84
N MET A 82 0.11 -4.53 -16.14
CA MET A 82 0.02 -5.72 -16.99
C MET A 82 0.92 -6.87 -16.56
N TYR A 83 2.02 -6.56 -15.88
CA TYR A 83 2.95 -7.52 -15.31
C TYR A 83 2.57 -7.97 -13.90
N LYS A 84 1.33 -7.73 -13.45
CA LYS A 84 0.87 -8.16 -12.12
C LYS A 84 1.10 -9.66 -11.91
N ASP A 85 1.68 -9.98 -10.77
CA ASP A 85 2.08 -11.31 -10.33
C ASP A 85 3.24 -11.93 -11.12
N ASP A 86 3.90 -11.20 -12.03
CA ASP A 86 5.10 -11.69 -12.70
C ASP A 86 6.35 -11.58 -11.82
N LEU A 87 7.27 -12.51 -12.02
CA LEU A 87 8.58 -12.51 -11.39
C LEU A 87 9.52 -11.59 -12.18
N ALA A 88 10.20 -10.69 -11.49
CA ALA A 88 11.20 -9.80 -12.06
C ALA A 88 12.47 -9.84 -11.22
N GLN A 89 13.62 -9.70 -11.86
CA GLN A 89 14.91 -9.59 -11.19
C GLN A 89 15.27 -8.12 -11.01
N ILE A 90 15.86 -7.77 -9.86
CA ILE A 90 16.40 -6.44 -9.62
C ILE A 90 17.72 -6.29 -10.37
N ASP A 91 17.77 -5.35 -11.29
CA ASP A 91 19.00 -4.99 -12.02
C ASP A 91 19.80 -3.97 -11.20
N TRP A 92 19.17 -2.83 -10.90
CA TRP A 92 19.78 -1.75 -10.13
C TRP A 92 18.75 -1.07 -9.21
N VAL A 93 19.22 -0.61 -8.05
CA VAL A 93 18.40 0.08 -7.03
C VAL A 93 18.87 1.53 -6.96
N ASP A 94 17.96 2.45 -7.31
CA ASP A 94 18.16 3.89 -7.19
C ASP A 94 17.57 4.38 -5.86
N ILE A 95 18.44 4.57 -4.87
CA ILE A 95 18.05 5.03 -3.54
C ILE A 95 17.65 6.51 -3.55
N ALA A 96 18.29 7.32 -4.41
CA ALA A 96 18.03 8.76 -4.46
C ALA A 96 16.62 9.06 -4.96
N HIS A 97 16.14 8.31 -5.96
CA HIS A 97 14.83 8.49 -6.55
C HIS A 97 13.77 7.50 -6.06
N ASN A 98 14.09 6.62 -5.10
CA ASN A 98 13.23 5.52 -4.64
C ASN A 98 12.67 4.69 -5.81
N LYS A 99 13.52 4.38 -6.80
CA LYS A 99 13.16 3.59 -7.99
C LYS A 99 14.00 2.33 -8.06
N VAL A 100 13.42 1.29 -8.63
CA VAL A 100 14.11 0.01 -8.84
C VAL A 100 13.99 -0.34 -10.32
N TYR A 101 15.13 -0.59 -10.95
CA TYR A 101 15.20 -1.07 -12.32
C TYR A 101 15.08 -2.58 -12.31
N LEU A 102 14.13 -3.09 -13.09
CA LEU A 102 13.74 -4.48 -13.09
C LEU A 102 13.96 -5.10 -14.47
N LYS A 103 14.48 -6.32 -14.46
CA LYS A 103 14.56 -7.19 -15.63
C LYS A 103 13.37 -8.16 -15.61
N LEU A 104 12.54 -8.08 -16.63
CA LEU A 104 11.29 -8.84 -16.76
C LEU A 104 11.14 -9.43 -18.16
N VAL A 105 10.39 -10.53 -18.27
CA VAL A 105 10.02 -11.11 -19.57
C VAL A 105 8.87 -10.29 -20.15
N PRO A 106 9.02 -9.71 -21.35
CA PRO A 106 8.00 -8.86 -21.92
C PRO A 106 6.74 -9.65 -22.30
N ARG A 107 5.61 -8.94 -22.31
CA ARG A 107 4.31 -9.45 -22.74
C ARG A 107 3.82 -8.56 -23.88
N ILE A 108 4.25 -8.83 -25.11
CA ILE A 108 3.95 -7.96 -26.26
C ILE A 108 3.06 -8.72 -27.24
N ASP A 109 1.96 -8.08 -27.65
CA ASP A 109 1.16 -8.53 -28.79
C ASP A 109 1.76 -8.00 -30.09
N TYR A 110 2.43 -8.86 -30.81
CA TYR A 110 3.01 -8.55 -32.12
C TYR A 110 1.98 -8.51 -33.26
N THR A 111 0.70 -8.79 -32.99
CA THR A 111 -0.37 -8.68 -34.00
C THR A 111 -1.00 -7.30 -34.03
N ARG A 112 -0.76 -6.49 -33.00
CA ARG A 112 -1.42 -5.21 -32.82
C ARG A 112 -0.47 -4.09 -33.22
N MET A 113 -0.80 -3.40 -34.31
CA MET A 113 -0.03 -2.24 -34.76
C MET A 113 -0.05 -1.14 -33.71
N ARG A 114 1.12 -0.53 -33.46
CA ARG A 114 1.31 0.57 -32.50
C ARG A 114 1.90 1.78 -33.22
N GLY A 115 2.05 2.89 -32.49
CA GLY A 115 2.71 4.08 -33.03
C GLY A 115 2.00 4.66 -34.26
N ALA A 116 2.77 4.91 -35.31
CA ALA A 116 2.31 5.52 -36.56
C ALA A 116 1.47 4.58 -37.43
N LEU A 117 1.63 3.26 -37.26
CA LEU A 117 0.90 2.22 -38.01
C LEU A 117 -0.48 1.89 -37.39
N ARG A 118 -0.86 2.58 -36.33
CA ARG A 118 -2.10 2.33 -35.60
C ARG A 118 -3.32 2.84 -36.37
N ALA A 119 -4.36 2.01 -36.47
CA ALA A 119 -5.64 2.44 -37.03
C ALA A 119 -6.31 3.55 -36.18
N PRO A 120 -6.90 4.58 -36.81
CA PRO A 120 -7.45 5.74 -36.10
C PRO A 120 -8.60 5.39 -35.14
N ASP A 121 -9.36 4.32 -35.43
CA ASP A 121 -10.51 3.87 -34.63
C ASP A 121 -10.16 2.91 -33.48
N GLU A 122 -8.89 2.52 -33.32
CA GLU A 122 -8.55 1.66 -32.19
C GLU A 122 -8.62 2.44 -30.86
N PRO A 123 -9.19 1.87 -29.79
CA PRO A 123 -9.17 2.50 -28.47
C PRO A 123 -7.76 2.52 -27.85
N ARG A 124 -7.33 3.69 -27.34
CA ARG A 124 -5.99 3.92 -26.71
C ARG A 124 -5.76 3.04 -25.50
N PHE A 125 -6.82 2.71 -24.80
CA PHE A 125 -6.81 1.85 -23.64
C PHE A 125 -7.83 0.73 -23.82
N VAL A 126 -7.37 -0.41 -24.32
CA VAL A 126 -8.14 -1.64 -24.24
C VAL A 126 -7.95 -2.17 -22.82
N LYS A 127 -9.02 -2.28 -22.03
CA LYS A 127 -9.02 -3.12 -20.83
C LYS A 127 -8.79 -4.56 -21.31
N MET A 128 -7.53 -4.97 -21.43
CA MET A 128 -7.17 -6.31 -21.86
C MET A 128 -7.70 -7.31 -20.83
N LYS A 129 -8.84 -7.94 -21.13
CA LYS A 129 -9.40 -9.05 -20.33
C LYS A 129 -8.45 -10.25 -20.29
N ARG A 130 -7.56 -10.38 -21.28
CA ARG A 130 -6.52 -11.41 -21.36
C ARG A 130 -5.17 -10.75 -21.58
N ARG A 131 -4.26 -10.98 -20.63
CA ARG A 131 -2.86 -10.56 -20.75
C ARG A 131 -2.14 -11.42 -21.79
N PRO A 132 -1.35 -10.84 -22.69
CA PRO A 132 -0.46 -11.56 -23.60
C PRO A 132 0.44 -12.55 -22.86
N GLN A 133 0.74 -13.67 -23.50
CA GLN A 133 1.67 -14.66 -22.95
C GLN A 133 3.06 -14.04 -22.80
N ALA A 134 3.77 -14.40 -21.73
CA ALA A 134 5.14 -13.95 -21.53
C ALA A 134 6.02 -14.66 -22.55
N ARG A 135 6.74 -13.89 -23.37
CA ARG A 135 7.68 -14.39 -24.37
C ARG A 135 8.91 -13.49 -24.40
N LEU A 136 10.05 -14.05 -24.79
CA LEU A 136 11.25 -13.24 -25.00
C LEU A 136 10.98 -12.18 -26.08
N PHE A 137 11.72 -11.08 -25.98
CA PHE A 137 11.61 -9.99 -26.93
C PHE A 137 12.15 -10.43 -28.29
N ASP A 138 11.36 -10.22 -29.34
CA ASP A 138 11.73 -10.48 -30.72
C ASP A 138 11.96 -9.14 -31.43
N VAL A 139 13.23 -8.86 -31.71
CA VAL A 139 13.70 -7.59 -32.30
C VAL A 139 13.31 -7.48 -33.76
N GLU A 140 13.15 -8.59 -34.48
CA GLU A 140 12.76 -8.56 -35.88
C GLU A 140 11.27 -8.30 -35.98
N ARG A 141 10.48 -9.05 -35.21
CA ARG A 141 9.02 -8.97 -35.27
C ARG A 141 8.46 -7.62 -34.84
N ILE A 142 9.10 -6.94 -33.88
CA ILE A 142 8.64 -5.63 -33.42
C ILE A 142 8.79 -4.53 -34.48
N LYS A 143 9.77 -4.63 -35.38
CA LYS A 143 10.01 -3.64 -36.44
C LYS A 143 8.86 -3.56 -37.44
N TYR A 144 8.08 -4.63 -37.58
CA TYR A 144 6.92 -4.69 -38.47
C TYR A 144 5.63 -4.16 -37.82
N VAL A 145 5.65 -3.84 -36.52
CA VAL A 145 4.45 -3.57 -35.72
C VAL A 145 4.42 -2.13 -35.17
N CYS A 146 5.57 -1.47 -35.07
CA CYS A 146 5.74 -0.13 -34.48
C CYS A 146 6.07 0.93 -35.53
#